data_AF-A0ABD0QXG2-F1
#
_entry.id   AF-A0ABD0QXG2-F1
#
_cell.length_a   1.000
_cell.length_b   1.000
_cell.length_c   1.000
_cell.angle_alpha   90.00
_cell.angle_beta   90.00
_cell.angle_gamma   90.00
#
_symmetry.space_group_name_H-M   'P 1'
#
loop_
_entity.id
_entity.type
_entity.pdbx_description
1 polymer ?
#
loop_
_entity_poly.entity_id
_entity_poly.type
_entity_poly.pdbx_seq_one_letter_code
_entity_poly.pdbx_strand_id
1 'polypeptide(L)' 'MTPKTVFTGETVNLTCVIEYEWYKGTNNSVMLQTSDRYTVNRDTLNIRGVNESDQDQWKTIILTG' A
#
# COMPACT_ATOMS: atom_id res chain seq x y z
N MET A 1 18.33 32.39 -12.56
CA MET A 1 18.98 31.08 -12.39
C MET A 1 18.74 30.64 -10.95
N THR A 2 18.09 29.50 -10.72
CA THR A 2 17.81 28.98 -9.37
C THR A 2 19.04 28.19 -8.89
N PRO A 3 19.65 28.50 -7.73
CA PRO A 3 20.82 27.77 -7.28
C PRO A 3 20.43 26.32 -6.94
N LYS A 4 21.24 25.37 -7.41
CA LYS A 4 21.15 23.97 -6.97
C LYS A 4 21.69 23.93 -5.55
N THR A 5 20.82 23.68 -4.58
CA THR A 5 21.22 23.54 -3.17
C THR A 5 22.16 22.34 -3.05
N VAL A 6 23.40 22.59 -2.63
CA VAL A 6 24.39 21.57 -2.35
C VAL A 6 24.60 21.57 -0.83
N PHE A 7 24.13 20.51 -0.16
CA PHE A 7 24.17 20.38 1.30
C PHE A 7 25.51 19.82 1.78
N THR A 8 26.62 20.53 1.53
CA THR A 8 27.95 20.09 1.97
C THR A 8 28.12 20.34 3.47
N GLY A 9 28.19 19.27 4.27
CA GLY A 9 28.44 19.33 5.71
C GLY A 9 27.20 19.45 6.60
N GLU A 10 26.00 19.51 6.03
CA GLU A 10 24.74 19.53 6.78
C GLU A 10 24.18 18.11 6.98
N THR A 11 23.53 17.87 8.11
CA THR A 11 22.76 16.63 8.33
C THR A 11 21.36 16.82 7.76
N VAL A 12 21.02 16.06 6.72
CA VAL A 12 19.68 16.03 6.14
C VAL A 12 18.92 14.79 6.61
N ASN A 13 17.62 14.95 6.88
CA ASN A 13 16.71 13.83 7.16
C ASN A 13 15.88 13.56 5.91
N LEU A 14 16.02 12.35 5.35
CA LEU A 14 15.21 11.88 4.23
C LEU A 14 14.18 10.87 4.76
N THR A 15 12.92 11.06 4.40
CA THR A 15 11.83 10.13 4.72
C THR A 15 11.30 9.50 3.45
N CYS A 16 11.19 8.17 3.43
CA CYS A 16 10.44 7.44 2.42
C CYS A 16 9.11 6.98 3.03
N VAL A 17 8.00 7.41 2.43
CA VAL A 17 6.66 6.95 2.81
C VAL A 17 6.17 6.05 1.69
N ILE A 18 5.80 4.82 2.04
CA ILE A 18 5.22 3.86 1.10
C ILE A 18 3.82 3.57 1.58
N GLU A 19 2.85 3.87 0.72
CA GLU A 19 1.44 3.57 0.96
C GLU A 19 1.01 2.41 0.06
N TYR A 20 0.12 1.58 0.59
CA TYR A 20 -0.31 0.34 -0.04
C TYR A 20 -1.82 0.27 -0.04
N GLU A 21 -2.37 -0.12 -1.17
CA GLU A 21 -3.78 -0.49 -1.30
C GLU A 21 -3.90 -1.96 -1.68
N TRP A 22 -4.92 -2.60 -1.14
CA TRP A 22 -5.23 -4.00 -1.40
C TRP A 22 -6.49 -4.11 -2.24
N TYR A 23 -6.45 -4.94 -3.27
CA TYR A 23 -7.57 -5.17 -4.18
C TYR A 23 -7.85 -6.66 -4.36
N LYS A 24 -9.13 -7.01 -4.45
CA LYS A 24 -9.61 -8.37 -4.76
C LYS A 24 -10.30 -8.38 -6.13
N GLY A 25 -9.92 -9.30 -7.00
CA GLY A 25 -10.51 -9.51 -8.33
C GLY A 25 -9.59 -9.15 -9.50
N THR A 26 -10.05 -9.49 -10.70
CA THR A 26 -9.31 -9.28 -11.96
C THR A 26 -9.65 -7.94 -12.63
N ASN A 27 -10.74 -7.87 -13.41
CA ASN A 27 -11.11 -6.71 -14.23
C ASN A 27 -11.89 -5.63 -13.45
N ASN A 28 -12.75 -6.04 -12.52
CA ASN A 28 -13.52 -5.14 -11.66
C ASN A 28 -13.06 -5.30 -10.22
N SER A 29 -11.75 -5.13 -10.00
CA SER A 29 -11.16 -5.35 -8.68
C SER A 29 -11.70 -4.34 -7.67
N VAL A 30 -12.09 -4.82 -6.50
CA VAL A 30 -12.63 -3.99 -5.42
C VAL A 30 -11.52 -3.69 -4.42
N MET A 31 -11.35 -2.40 -4.10
CA MET A 31 -10.43 -1.96 -3.05
C MET A 31 -10.94 -2.45 -1.70
N LEU A 32 -10.09 -3.14 -0.95
CA LEU A 32 -10.43 -3.65 0.36
C LEU A 32 -10.28 -2.55 1.40
N GLN A 33 -11.21 -2.54 2.34
CA GLN A 33 -11.16 -1.73 3.55
C GLN A 33 -11.24 -2.65 4.76
N THR A 34 -10.75 -2.17 5.89
CA THR A 34 -10.88 -2.90 7.15
C THR A 34 -12.35 -3.11 7.50
N SER A 35 -12.67 -4.33 7.90
CA SER A 35 -14.02 -4.80 8.27
C SER A 35 -13.90 -5.91 9.33
N ASP A 36 -15.03 -6.48 9.74
CA ASP A 36 -15.04 -7.64 10.63
C ASP A 36 -14.25 -8.82 10.05
N ARG A 37 -14.24 -8.98 8.72
CA ARG A 37 -13.56 -10.08 8.05
C ARG A 37 -12.15 -9.77 7.60
N TYR A 38 -11.93 -8.55 7.07
CA TYR A 38 -10.64 -8.13 6.52
C TYR A 38 -9.95 -7.14 7.46
N THR A 39 -8.70 -7.39 7.81
CA THR A 39 -7.86 -6.39 8.47
C THR A 39 -6.75 -5.98 7.52
N VAL A 40 -6.85 -4.75 7.01
CA VAL A 40 -5.89 -4.17 6.07
C VAL A 40 -4.86 -3.39 6.89
N ASN A 41 -3.66 -3.95 7.03
CA ASN A 41 -2.48 -3.24 7.50
C ASN A 41 -1.60 -3.02 6.27
N ARG A 42 -1.03 -1.84 6.08
CA ARG A 42 -0.21 -1.44 4.90
C ARG A 42 0.36 -2.62 4.09
N ASP A 43 1.29 -3.37 4.69
CA ASP A 43 2.00 -4.49 4.06
C ASP A 43 1.33 -5.87 4.21
N THR A 44 0.29 -6.00 5.03
CA THR A 44 -0.34 -7.27 5.40
C THR A 44 -1.88 -7.21 5.38
N LEU A 45 -2.50 -8.08 4.57
CA LEU A 45 -3.94 -8.34 4.61
C LEU A 45 -4.24 -9.61 5.43
N ASN A 46 -5.06 -9.50 6.47
CA ASN A 46 -5.57 -10.65 7.23
C ASN A 46 -7.02 -10.93 6.85
N ILE A 47 -7.36 -12.20 6.59
CA ILE A 47 -8.71 -12.65 6.25
C ILE A 47 -9.19 -13.62 7.32
N ARG A 48 -10.26 -13.26 8.04
CA ARG A 48 -10.90 -14.13 9.04
C ARG A 48 -11.90 -15.07 8.37
N GLY A 49 -11.82 -16.35 8.71
CA GLY A 49 -12.76 -17.36 8.22
C GLY A 49 -12.77 -17.49 6.70
N VAL A 50 -11.62 -17.80 6.10
CA VAL A 50 -11.43 -17.97 4.66
C VAL A 50 -12.42 -19.01 4.10
N ASN A 51 -12.99 -18.74 2.93
CA ASN A 51 -13.91 -19.65 2.23
C ASN A 51 -13.66 -19.65 0.71
N GLU A 52 -14.46 -20.40 -0.04
CA GLU A 52 -14.29 -20.54 -1.50
C GLU A 52 -14.34 -19.20 -2.25
N SER A 53 -15.09 -18.20 -1.75
CA SER A 53 -15.15 -16.89 -2.39
C SER A 53 -13.82 -16.13 -2.34
N ASP A 54 -12.87 -16.53 -1.49
CA ASP A 54 -11.54 -15.91 -1.38
C ASP A 54 -10.51 -16.52 -2.33
N GLN A 55 -10.88 -17.55 -3.09
CA GLN A 55 -10.10 -18.09 -4.20
C GLN A 55 -10.18 -17.14 -5.41
N ASP A 56 -9.62 -15.94 -5.24
CA ASP A 56 -9.61 -14.88 -6.23
C ASP A 56 -8.18 -14.33 -6.41
N GLN A 57 -8.00 -13.48 -7.41
CA GLN A 57 -6.78 -12.73 -7.60
C GLN A 57 -6.68 -11.60 -6.57
N TRP A 58 -5.51 -11.49 -5.92
CA TRP A 58 -5.19 -10.42 -4.99
C TRP A 58 -4.09 -9.55 -5.56
N LYS A 59 -4.25 -8.23 -5.46
CA LYS A 59 -3.29 -7.26 -5.97
C LYS A 59 -2.96 -6.27 -4.86
N THR A 60 -1.68 -5.90 -4.80
CA THR A 60 -1.22 -4.73 -4.05
C THR A 60 -0.79 -3.65 -5.02
N ILE A 61 -1.19 -2.41 -4.74
CA ILE A 61 -0.71 -1.23 -5.46
C ILE A 61 0.13 -0.42 -4.49
N ILE A 62 1.34 -0.08 -4.92
CA ILE A 62 2.21 0.85 -4.21
C ILE A 62 1.85 2.26 -4.68
N LEU A 63 1.42 3.10 -3.77
CA LEU A 63 1.19 4.50 -4.04
C LEU A 63 2.51 5.25 -3.82
N THR A 64 3.02 5.84 -4.89
CA THR A 64 4.14 6.79 -4.82
C THR A 64 3.58 8.20 -4.69
N GLY A 65 3.94 8.90 -3.62
CA GLY A 65 3.60 10.31 -3.41
C GLY A 65 4.39 11.27 -4.30
#